data_AF-A0A3N2RGP4-F1
#
_entry.id   AF-A0A3N2RGP4-F1
#
_cell.length_a   1.000
_cell.length_b   1.000
_cell.length_c   1.000
_cell.angle_alpha   90.00
_cell.angle_beta   90.00
_cell.angle_gamma   90.00
#
_symmetry.space_group_name_H-M   'P 1'
#
loop_
_entity.id
_entity.type
_entity.pdbx_description
1 polymer ?
#
loop_
_entity_poly.entity_id
_entity_poly.type
_entity_poly.pdbx_seq_one_letter_code
_entity_poly.pdbx_strand_id
1 'polypeptide(L)'
;MRVYLDDERDTPPGWSRTYWPDPTIALLATGAVTELSLDHDLGDDARGTGYDVLLWIERAVAERGFVAPRLRVHSANPAARLRMRAAIEAIERLSGLAAGDEDAAD
;
A
#
# COMPACT_ATOMS: atom_id res chain seq x y z
N MET A 1 11.56 5.95 -4.22
CA MET A 1 11.66 4.60 -4.84
C MET A 1 10.28 3.98 -4.91
N ARG A 2 10.03 3.10 -5.89
CA ARG A 2 8.72 2.45 -6.06
C ARG A 2 8.78 1.02 -5.52
N VAL A 3 7.82 0.63 -4.70
CA VAL A 3 7.78 -0.68 -4.04
C VAL A 3 6.57 -1.48 -4.51
N TYR A 4 6.79 -2.73 -4.89
CA TYR A 4 5.76 -3.66 -5.36
C TYR A 4 5.67 -4.82 -4.36
N LEU A 5 4.62 -4.84 -3.55
CA LEU A 5 4.38 -5.90 -2.57
C LEU A 5 3.50 -6.98 -3.19
N ASP A 6 4.12 -8.12 -3.52
CA ASP A 6 3.49 -9.24 -4.22
C ASP A 6 4.37 -10.49 -4.05
N ASP A 7 3.79 -11.66 -3.77
CA ASP A 7 4.50 -12.92 -3.61
C ASP A 7 4.59 -13.76 -4.90
N GLU A 8 3.68 -13.54 -5.84
CA GLU A 8 3.48 -14.40 -7.02
C GLU A 8 3.92 -13.74 -8.33
N ARG A 9 3.52 -12.48 -8.57
CA ARG A 9 3.61 -11.86 -9.89
C ARG A 9 4.99 -11.30 -10.20
N ASP A 10 5.24 -11.15 -11.50
CA ASP A 10 6.43 -10.50 -12.00
C ASP A 10 6.46 -9.02 -11.62
N THR A 11 7.64 -8.57 -11.18
CA THR A 11 7.84 -7.19 -10.76
C THR A 11 7.94 -6.27 -11.97
N PRO A 12 7.11 -5.22 -12.09
CA PRO A 12 7.21 -4.29 -13.20
C PRO A 12 8.59 -3.59 -13.23
N PRO A 13 9.13 -3.26 -14.42
CA PRO A 13 10.42 -2.59 -14.51
C PRO A 13 10.50 -1.28 -13.71
N GLY A 14 11.59 -1.12 -12.97
CA GLY A 14 11.82 0.07 -12.14
C GLY A 14 11.00 0.11 -10.85
N TRP A 15 10.46 -1.04 -10.41
CA TRP A 15 9.92 -1.28 -9.08
C TRP A 15 10.85 -2.21 -8.30
N SER A 16 10.92 -2.02 -6.98
CA SER A 16 11.60 -2.94 -6.07
C SER A 16 10.57 -3.86 -5.43
N ARG A 17 10.72 -5.18 -5.57
CA ARG A 17 9.79 -6.13 -4.98
C ARG A 17 10.04 -6.36 -3.50
N THR A 18 8.96 -6.43 -2.75
CA THR A 18 8.91 -7.07 -1.44
C THR A 18 7.85 -8.15 -1.47
N TYR A 19 8.04 -9.20 -0.68
CA TYR A 19 7.12 -10.35 -0.65
C TYR A 19 6.22 -10.33 0.59
N TRP A 20 6.60 -9.55 1.61
CA TRP A 20 5.99 -9.61 2.94
C TRP A 20 5.78 -8.21 3.52
N PRO A 21 4.89 -8.07 4.51
CA PRO A 21 4.65 -6.80 5.19
C PRO A 21 5.91 -6.23 5.86
N ASP A 22 6.68 -7.02 6.63
CA ASP A 22 7.80 -6.49 7.41
C ASP A 22 8.87 -5.77 6.56
N PRO A 23 9.38 -6.36 5.45
CA PRO A 23 10.31 -5.64 4.59
C PRO A 23 9.70 -4.39 3.95
N THR A 24 8.40 -4.45 3.60
CA THR A 24 7.69 -3.31 3.02
C THR A 24 7.60 -2.16 4.01
N ILE A 25 7.22 -2.46 5.26
CA ILE A 25 7.14 -1.51 6.37
C ILE A 25 8.52 -0.94 6.69
N ALA A 26 9.57 -1.77 6.69
CA ALA A 26 10.93 -1.30 6.89
C ALA A 26 11.35 -0.28 5.82
N LEU A 27 11.01 -0.52 4.55
CA LEU A 27 11.26 0.45 3.47
C LEU A 27 10.43 1.71 3.65
N LEU A 28 9.14 1.61 3.98
CA LEU A 28 8.27 2.76 4.24
C LEU A 28 8.81 3.64 5.38
N ALA A 29 9.30 3.03 6.45
CA ALA A 29 9.87 3.72 7.60
C ALA A 29 11.11 4.56 7.26
N THR A 30 11.77 4.31 6.13
CA THR A 30 12.89 5.17 5.65
C THR A 30 12.43 6.50 5.08
N GLY A 31 11.14 6.64 4.74
CA GLY A 31 10.61 7.81 4.02
C GLY A 31 11.06 7.92 2.54
N ALA A 32 11.84 6.96 2.03
CA ALA A 32 12.34 6.98 0.65
C ALA A 32 11.35 6.40 -0.37
N VAL A 33 10.29 5.72 0.09
CA VAL A 33 9.25 5.16 -0.79
C VAL A 33 8.37 6.29 -1.29
N THR A 34 8.22 6.38 -2.61
CA THR A 34 7.44 7.41 -3.29
C THR A 34 6.14 6.86 -3.86
N GLU A 35 6.11 5.56 -4.18
CA GLU A 35 4.92 4.86 -4.67
C GLU A 35 4.95 3.42 -4.15
N LEU A 36 3.80 2.93 -3.72
CA LEU A 36 3.60 1.57 -3.23
C LEU A 36 2.40 0.96 -3.92
N SER A 37 2.60 -0.22 -4.50
CA SER A 37 1.54 -1.04 -5.09
C SER A 37 1.44 -2.33 -4.29
N LEU A 38 0.23 -2.71 -3.86
CA LEU A 38 0.02 -3.83 -2.93
C LEU A 38 -0.92 -4.91 -3.52
N ASP A 39 -0.52 -6.17 -3.39
CA ASP A 39 -1.43 -7.32 -3.31
C ASP A 39 -1.86 -7.55 -1.86
N HIS A 40 -3.07 -8.06 -1.66
CA HIS A 40 -3.57 -8.46 -0.35
C HIS A 40 -3.02 -9.82 0.05
N ASP A 41 -3.18 -10.80 -0.83
CA ASP A 41 -2.90 -12.21 -0.56
C ASP A 41 -1.41 -12.43 -0.84
N LEU A 42 -0.65 -12.86 0.16
CA LEU A 42 0.82 -13.02 0.08
C LEU A 42 1.26 -14.47 0.33
N GLY A 43 0.32 -15.42 0.25
CA GLY A 43 0.62 -16.86 0.36
C GLY A 43 0.82 -17.41 1.78
N ASP A 44 1.10 -16.59 2.79
CA ASP A 44 1.18 -17.00 4.20
C ASP A 44 0.60 -15.93 5.15
N ASP A 45 -0.67 -16.10 5.54
CA ASP A 45 -1.39 -15.19 6.43
C ASP A 45 -0.74 -15.04 7.81
N ALA A 46 0.07 -16.01 8.27
CA ALA A 46 0.78 -15.90 9.55
C ALA A 46 1.89 -14.83 9.50
N ARG A 47 2.35 -14.47 8.29
CA ARG A 47 3.29 -13.37 8.04
C ARG A 47 2.60 -12.04 7.76
N GLY A 48 1.27 -12.03 7.76
CA GLY A 48 0.44 -10.90 7.44
C GLY A 48 0.18 -10.74 5.93
N THR A 49 -0.65 -9.76 5.63
CA THR A 49 -1.24 -9.47 4.32
C THR A 49 -0.85 -8.06 3.87
N GLY A 50 -1.13 -7.72 2.60
CA GLY A 50 -1.03 -6.33 2.15
C GLY A 50 -1.92 -5.36 2.93
N TYR A 51 -2.99 -5.86 3.58
CA TYR A 51 -3.85 -5.02 4.42
C TYR A 51 -3.13 -4.55 5.69
N ASP A 52 -2.26 -5.39 6.29
CA ASP A 52 -1.50 -5.03 7.48
C ASP A 52 -0.53 -3.85 7.22
N VAL A 53 -0.01 -3.76 6.00
CA VAL A 53 0.80 -2.60 5.57
C VAL A 53 -0.04 -1.33 5.54
N LEU A 54 -1.28 -1.38 5.06
CA LEU A 54 -2.18 -0.21 5.08
C LEU A 54 -2.53 0.22 6.50
N LEU A 55 -2.81 -0.72 7.40
CA LEU A 55 -3.06 -0.43 8.81
C LEU A 55 -1.85 0.23 9.48
N TRP A 56 -0.64 -0.22 9.14
CA TRP A 56 0.58 0.43 9.61
C TRP A 56 0.70 1.87 9.08
N ILE A 57 0.44 2.10 7.80
CA ILE A 57 0.50 3.44 7.18
C ILE A 57 -0.52 4.37 7.84
N GLU A 58 -1.78 3.94 7.97
CA GLU A 58 -2.85 4.71 8.61
C GLU A 58 -2.45 5.17 10.02
N ARG A 59 -1.95 4.22 10.83
CA ARG A 59 -1.45 4.53 12.18
C ARG A 59 -0.28 5.50 12.13
N ALA A 60 0.69 5.29 11.24
CA ALA A 60 1.85 6.16 11.14
C ALA A 60 1.47 7.59 10.73
N VAL A 61 0.50 7.76 9.83
CA VAL A 61 -0.04 9.07 9.44
C VAL A 61 -0.70 9.73 10.64
N ALA A 62 -1.64 9.03 11.29
CA ALA A 62 -2.42 9.57 12.39
C ALA A 62 -1.59 9.91 13.64
N GLU A 63 -0.61 9.07 13.99
CA GLU A 63 0.12 9.18 15.26
C GLU A 63 1.48 9.86 15.13
N ARG A 64 2.11 9.80 13.96
CA ARG A 64 3.53 10.20 13.79
C ARG A 64 3.74 11.28 12.74
N GLY A 65 2.68 11.76 12.10
CA GLY A 65 2.79 12.71 10.98
C GLY A 65 3.54 12.12 9.79
N PHE A 66 3.51 10.79 9.62
CA PHE A 66 4.09 10.13 8.45
C PHE A 66 3.40 10.64 7.18
N VAL A 67 4.17 10.91 6.14
CA VAL A 67 3.62 11.27 4.82
C VAL A 67 3.51 10.00 4.00
N ALA A 68 2.28 9.54 3.76
CA ALA A 68 2.05 8.35 2.96
C ALA A 68 2.57 8.52 1.52
N PRO A 69 3.19 7.49 0.91
CA PRO A 69 3.50 7.50 -0.51
C PRO A 69 2.22 7.41 -1.34
N ARG A 70 2.33 7.53 -2.67
CA ARG A 70 1.21 7.20 -3.55
C ARG A 70 0.85 5.71 -3.42
N LEU A 71 -0.39 5.40 -3.04
CA LEU A 71 -0.86 4.03 -2.80
C LEU A 71 -1.67 3.51 -3.98
N ARG A 72 -1.45 2.25 -4.36
CA ARG A 72 -2.21 1.53 -5.38
C ARG A 72 -2.50 0.10 -4.93
N VAL A 73 -3.61 -0.46 -5.40
CA VAL A 73 -3.98 -1.86 -5.16
C VAL A 73 -3.99 -2.60 -6.48
N HIS A 74 -3.18 -3.65 -6.57
CA HIS A 74 -3.19 -4.57 -7.70
C HIS A 74 -3.75 -5.96 -7.35
N SER A 75 -4.29 -6.13 -6.14
CA SER A 75 -4.86 -7.40 -5.72
C SER A 75 -5.96 -7.94 -6.66
N ALA A 76 -5.83 -9.21 -7.01
CA ALA A 76 -6.82 -9.92 -7.84
C ALA A 76 -8.10 -10.22 -7.05
N ASN A 77 -8.00 -10.35 -5.72
CA ASN A 77 -9.11 -10.63 -4.82
C ASN A 77 -10.08 -9.43 -4.75
N PRO A 78 -11.32 -9.53 -5.30
CA PRO A 78 -12.22 -8.39 -5.40
C PRO A 78 -12.68 -7.84 -4.06
N ALA A 79 -12.95 -8.72 -3.09
CA ALA A 79 -13.40 -8.33 -1.77
C ALA A 79 -12.27 -7.66 -0.97
N ALA A 80 -11.05 -8.20 -1.05
CA ALA A 80 -9.87 -7.58 -0.45
C ALA A 80 -9.56 -6.23 -1.09
N ARG A 81 -9.58 -6.14 -2.42
CA ARG A 81 -9.32 -4.89 -3.15
C ARG A 81 -10.28 -3.77 -2.72
N LEU A 82 -11.56 -4.06 -2.54
CA LEU A 82 -12.53 -3.08 -2.04
C LEU A 82 -12.17 -2.58 -0.64
N ARG A 83 -11.85 -3.49 0.28
CA ARG A 83 -11.44 -3.14 1.65
C ARG A 83 -10.17 -2.31 1.68
N MET A 84 -9.18 -2.67 0.86
CA MET A 84 -7.92 -1.93 0.75
C MET A 84 -8.11 -0.53 0.18
N ARG A 85 -8.96 -0.36 -0.84
CA ARG A 85 -9.29 0.98 -1.38
C ARG A 85 -9.93 1.86 -0.32
N ALA A 86 -10.90 1.35 0.45
CA ALA A 86 -11.51 2.09 1.54
C ALA A 86 -10.48 2.51 2.61
N ALA A 87 -9.48 1.68 2.90
CA ALA A 87 -8.39 2.04 3.80
C ALA A 87 -7.48 3.12 3.21
N ILE A 88 -7.14 3.06 1.92
CA ILE A 88 -6.38 4.12 1.23
C ILE A 88 -7.13 5.46 1.30
N GLU A 89 -8.42 5.48 1.01
CA GLU A 89 -9.22 6.70 1.11
C GLU A 89 -9.24 7.27 2.54
N ALA A 90 -9.24 6.41 3.57
CA ALA A 90 -9.14 6.85 4.96
C ALA A 90 -7.78 7.49 5.26
N ILE A 91 -6.69 6.89 4.77
CA ILE A 91 -5.32 7.41 4.88
C ILE A 91 -5.20 8.78 4.20
N GLU A 92 -5.77 8.93 3.00
CA GLU A 92 -5.75 10.18 2.24
C GLU A 92 -6.50 11.29 2.98
N ARG A 93 -7.70 10.98 3.52
CA ARG A 93 -8.46 11.91 4.38
C ARG A 93 -7.66 12.36 5.61
N LEU A 94 -6.95 11.43 6.26
CA LEU A 94 -6.10 11.76 7.42
C LEU A 94 -4.91 12.65 7.04
N SER A 95 -4.36 12.45 5.85
CA SER A 95 -3.19 13.21 5.37
C SER A 95 -3.53 14.64 4.92
N GLY A 96 -4.81 15.05 4.97
CA GLY A 96 -5.27 16.33 4.42
C GLY A 96 -5.22 16.39 2.90
N LEU A 97 -4.94 15.26 2.25
CA LEU A 97 -5.14 15.05 0.82
C LEU A 97 -6.65 14.82 0.63
N ALA A 98 -7.42 15.90 0.67
CA ALA A 98 -8.82 15.83 0.29
C ALA A 98 -8.89 15.24 -1.12
N ALA A 99 -9.69 14.17 -1.27
CA ALA A 99 -9.97 13.49 -2.52
C ALA A 99 -10.18 14.51 -3.66
N GLY A 100 -9.10 14.69 -4.41
CA GLY A 100 -9.00 15.60 -5.53
C GLY A 100 -8.49 14.79 -6.71
N ASP A 101 -9.45 14.46 -7.57
CA ASP A 101 -9.30 14.20 -8.99
C ASP A 101 -8.87 12.79 -9.46
N GLU A 102 -9.82 12.21 -10.22
CA GLU A 102 -9.69 11.32 -11.37
C GLU A 102 -10.02 9.82 -11.19
N ASP A 103 -11.31 9.55 -10.98
CA ASP A 103 -12.07 8.73 -11.94
C ASP A 103 -11.97 9.39 -13.34
N ALA A 104 -10.81 9.27 -13.97
CA ALA A 104 -10.65 9.49 -15.40
C ALA A 104 -10.82 8.13 -16.07
N ALA A 105 -11.94 8.03 -16.77
CA ALA A 105 -12.30 6.96 -17.69
C ALA A 105 -11.12 6.50 -18.58
N ASP A 106 -10.88 5.19 -18.64
CA ASP A 106 -11.09 4.33 -19.82
C ASP A 106 -11.15 2.85 -19.37
#